data_AF-A0A371QB80-F1
#
_entry.id   AF-A0A371QB80-F1
#
_cell.length_a   1.000
_cell.length_b   1.000
_cell.length_c   1.000
_cell.angle_alpha   90.00
_cell.angle_beta   90.00
_cell.angle_gamma   90.00
#
_symmetry.space_group_name_H-M   'P 1'
#
loop_
_entity.id
_entity.type
_entity.pdbx_description
1 polymer ?
#
loop_
_entity_poly.entity_id
_entity_poly.type
_entity_poly.pdbx_seq_one_letter_code
_entity_poly.pdbx_strand_id
1 'polypeptide(L)'
;MFELLPGVGLVLSRLPRHGDVLRFGASERDAQWAVAALADVRETWVCGAGWAFTARYDGLELLAYGDARDREGLGRDRPGLASVVLARCRESLAGPSAVPVVLDGIDLFGYPAAEVLDVLGLDAPSLGVPGLAVPGLDGYPGVGLSVALPGSYLSEVRISA
;
A
#
# COMPACT_ATOMS: atom_id res chain seq x y z
N MET A 1 -7.92 10.81 -1.03
CA MET A 1 -7.95 9.60 -1.85
C MET A 1 -6.51 9.14 -2.01
N PHE A 2 -6.31 7.84 -2.07
CA PHE A 2 -5.03 7.21 -2.37
C PHE A 2 -5.16 6.53 -3.72
N GLU A 3 -4.26 6.81 -4.66
CA GLU A 3 -4.26 6.16 -5.96
C GLU A 3 -2.97 5.35 -6.12
N LEU A 4 -3.15 4.06 -6.37
CA LEU A 4 -2.08 3.09 -6.49
C LEU A 4 -1.54 3.11 -7.92
N LEU A 5 -0.24 3.37 -8.05
CA LEU A 5 0.47 3.32 -9.33
C LEU A 5 1.51 2.19 -9.29
N PRO A 6 1.18 1.00 -9.83
CA PRO A 6 2.08 -0.17 -9.81
C PRO A 6 3.46 0.18 -10.37
N GLY A 7 4.51 -0.27 -9.69
CA GLY A 7 5.91 0.02 -10.05
C GLY A 7 6.34 1.49 -9.91
N VAL A 8 5.44 2.41 -9.53
CA VAL A 8 5.75 3.83 -9.34
C VAL A 8 5.61 4.24 -7.87
N GLY A 9 4.53 3.84 -7.21
CA GLY A 9 4.25 4.15 -5.80
C GLY A 9 2.81 4.56 -5.54
N LEU A 10 2.61 5.56 -4.68
CA LEU A 10 1.30 5.97 -4.19
C LEU A 10 1.09 7.48 -4.35
N VAL A 11 0.00 7.87 -5.02
CA VAL A 11 -0.40 9.28 -5.15
C VAL A 11 -1.34 9.67 -4.00
N LEU A 12 -1.05 10.82 -3.40
CA LEU A 12 -1.74 11.36 -2.24
C LEU A 12 -2.61 12.57 -2.64
N SER A 13 -3.86 12.34 -3.06
CA SER A 13 -4.61 13.32 -3.89
C SER A 13 -5.53 14.30 -3.14
N ARG A 14 -5.30 14.59 -1.84
CA ARG A 14 -6.13 15.57 -1.09
C ARG A 14 -5.58 17.00 -1.02
N LEU A 15 -4.50 17.34 -1.73
CA LEU A 15 -3.89 18.68 -1.70
C LEU A 15 -3.96 19.40 -3.07
N PRO A 16 -4.47 20.65 -3.13
CA PRO A 16 -4.59 21.43 -4.37
C PRO A 16 -3.26 22.08 -4.83
N ARG A 17 -2.14 21.85 -4.14
CA ARG A 17 -0.80 22.30 -4.55
C ARG A 17 0.22 21.24 -4.14
N HIS A 18 0.84 20.63 -5.13
CA HIS A 18 1.85 19.56 -5.05
C HIS A 18 1.26 18.18 -4.72
N GLY A 19 1.08 17.37 -5.77
CA GLY A 19 0.92 15.93 -5.65
C GLY A 19 2.24 15.35 -5.17
N ASP A 20 2.37 15.15 -3.87
CA ASP A 20 3.50 14.44 -3.31
C ASP A 20 3.23 12.95 -3.46
N VAL A 21 3.81 12.39 -4.53
CA VAL A 21 3.79 10.96 -4.79
C VAL A 21 4.79 10.32 -3.85
N LEU A 22 4.34 9.38 -3.03
CA LEU A 22 5.20 8.48 -2.28
C LEU A 22 5.78 7.47 -3.28
N ARG A 23 7.00 7.72 -3.77
CA ARG A 23 7.62 6.94 -4.86
C ARG A 23 8.47 5.80 -4.32
N PHE A 24 8.45 4.66 -5.01
CA PHE A 24 9.45 3.62 -4.77
C PHE A 24 10.87 4.14 -5.01
N GLY A 25 11.82 3.62 -4.25
CA GLY A 25 13.20 4.11 -4.21
C GLY A 25 13.41 5.43 -3.45
N ALA A 26 12.34 6.10 -2.99
CA ALA A 26 12.47 7.33 -2.22
C ALA A 26 13.20 7.09 -0.89
N SER A 27 13.99 8.07 -0.44
CA SER A 27 14.63 7.98 0.86
C SER A 27 13.61 8.01 2.00
N GLU A 28 13.98 7.49 3.18
CA GLU A 28 13.13 7.57 4.38
C GLU A 28 12.60 8.98 4.62
N ARG A 29 13.47 9.98 4.53
CA ARG A 29 13.11 11.38 4.74
C ARG A 29 12.08 11.84 3.72
N ASP A 30 12.31 11.60 2.43
CA ASP A 30 11.39 12.06 1.39
C ASP A 30 10.03 11.36 1.52
N ALA A 31 10.04 10.07 1.85
CA ALA A 31 8.85 9.28 2.10
C ALA A 31 8.05 9.79 3.31
N GLN A 32 8.71 10.03 4.44
CA GLN A 32 8.08 10.60 5.63
C GLN A 32 7.52 12.00 5.35
N TRP A 33 8.26 12.85 4.63
CA TRP A 33 7.82 14.20 4.29
C TRP A 33 6.55 14.20 3.43
N ALA A 34 6.48 13.32 2.42
CA ALA A 34 5.29 13.18 1.58
C ALA A 34 4.04 12.80 2.40
N VAL A 35 4.19 11.97 3.43
CA VAL A 35 3.07 11.49 4.25
C VAL A 35 2.73 12.45 5.41
N ALA A 36 3.72 13.14 5.97
CA ALA A 36 3.56 14.07 7.09
C ALA A 36 2.64 15.26 6.77
N ALA A 37 2.46 15.59 5.49
CA ALA A 37 1.49 16.59 5.05
C ALA A 37 0.03 16.18 5.30
N LEU A 38 -0.24 14.88 5.50
CA LEU A 38 -1.60 14.32 5.59
C LEU A 38 -1.88 13.63 6.92
N ALA A 39 -0.87 13.05 7.55
CA ALA A 39 -1.05 12.20 8.72
C ALA A 39 0.12 12.31 9.70
N ASP A 40 -0.15 11.95 10.97
CA ASP A 40 0.89 11.76 11.98
C ASP A 40 1.75 10.55 11.60
N VAL A 41 3.04 10.79 11.33
CA VAL A 41 4.02 9.76 10.96
C VAL A 41 4.72 9.25 12.21
N ARG A 42 4.75 7.93 12.38
CA ARG A 42 5.39 7.26 13.52
C ARG A 42 6.40 6.24 13.03
N GLU A 43 7.62 6.33 13.53
CA GLU A 43 8.63 5.30 13.29
C GLU A 43 8.13 3.94 13.82
N THR A 44 8.46 2.89 13.07
CA THR A 44 8.16 1.52 13.44
C THR A 44 9.30 0.59 13.01
N TRP A 45 9.13 -0.70 13.22
CA TRP A 45 10.09 -1.70 12.80
C TRP A 45 9.43 -2.78 11.95
N VAL A 46 10.07 -3.11 10.84
CA VAL A 46 9.76 -4.27 9.98
C VAL A 46 11.03 -5.10 9.87
N CYS A 47 10.91 -6.41 10.10
CA CYS A 47 12.05 -7.32 10.00
C CYS A 47 12.65 -7.28 8.59
N GLY A 48 13.96 -7.04 8.49
CA GLY A 48 14.67 -6.96 7.22
C GLY A 48 14.56 -5.62 6.49
N ALA A 49 13.81 -4.65 7.03
CA ALA A 49 13.77 -3.29 6.49
C ALA A 49 14.91 -2.44 7.07
N GLY A 50 15.42 -1.51 6.27
CA GLY A 50 16.39 -0.50 6.71
C GLY A 50 15.75 0.61 7.52
N TRP A 51 14.50 0.93 7.20
CA TRP A 51 13.65 1.88 7.89
C TRP A 51 12.19 1.52 7.66
N ALA A 52 11.32 1.91 8.59
CA ALA A 52 9.88 1.75 8.44
C ALA A 52 9.14 2.84 9.24
N PHE A 53 7.98 3.26 8.74
CA PHE A 53 7.07 4.11 9.48
C PHE A 53 5.62 3.74 9.22
N THR A 54 4.75 4.09 10.16
CA THR A 54 3.30 4.04 9.99
C THR A 54 2.71 5.45 9.97
N ALA A 55 1.54 5.57 9.35
CA ALA A 55 0.73 6.76 9.42
C ALA A 55 -0.76 6.37 9.43
N ARG A 56 -1.58 7.17 10.09
CA ARG A 56 -3.04 6.93 10.15
C ARG A 56 -3.80 8.09 9.55
N TYR A 57 -4.75 7.77 8.69
CA TYR A 57 -5.54 8.77 7.98
C TYR A 57 -6.97 8.30 7.75
N ASP A 58 -7.95 8.97 8.39
CA ASP A 58 -9.39 8.81 8.15
C ASP A 58 -9.87 7.34 7.99
N GLY A 59 -9.42 6.46 8.89
CA GLY A 59 -9.81 5.04 8.91
C GLY A 59 -8.88 4.08 8.17
N LEU A 60 -7.78 4.59 7.60
CA LEU A 60 -6.70 3.80 7.03
C LEU A 60 -5.41 3.89 7.85
N GLU A 61 -4.66 2.79 7.85
CA GLU A 61 -3.29 2.70 8.32
C GLU A 61 -2.38 2.45 7.11
N LEU A 62 -1.40 3.33 6.94
CA LEU A 62 -0.31 3.19 5.99
C LEU A 62 0.90 2.65 6.74
N LEU A 63 1.53 1.61 6.21
CA LEU A 63 2.85 1.13 6.59
C LEU A 63 3.77 1.24 5.38
N ALA A 64 4.83 2.01 5.49
CA ALA A 64 5.85 2.15 4.46
C ALA A 64 7.20 1.69 5.01
N TYR A 65 7.94 0.94 4.20
CA TYR A 65 9.27 0.50 4.59
C TYR A 65 10.21 0.40 3.38
N GLY A 66 11.48 0.68 3.64
CA GLY A 66 12.56 0.59 2.67
C GLY A 66 13.51 -0.57 2.95
N ASP A 67 14.21 -1.00 1.91
CA ASP A 67 15.16 -2.13 2.01
C ASP A 67 16.32 -1.82 2.96
N ALA A 68 16.93 -2.85 3.54
CA ALA A 68 18.06 -2.66 4.46
C ALA A 68 19.36 -2.24 3.76
N ARG A 69 19.61 -2.75 2.55
CA ARG A 69 20.70 -2.43 1.61
C ARG A 69 20.32 -2.94 0.22
N ASP A 70 20.93 -2.36 -0.82
CA ASP A 70 21.00 -2.92 -2.18
C ASP A 70 21.01 -4.46 -2.17
N ARG A 71 19.98 -5.04 -2.78
CA ARG A 71 19.75 -6.49 -2.88
C ARG A 71 20.86 -7.21 -3.66
N GLU A 72 21.69 -6.48 -4.41
CA GLU A 72 22.78 -6.97 -5.26
C GLU A 72 24.19 -6.59 -4.77
N GLY A 73 24.33 -5.76 -3.73
CA GLY A 73 25.61 -5.45 -3.09
C GLY A 73 26.64 -4.73 -3.98
N LEU A 74 26.20 -4.04 -5.03
CA LEU A 74 27.00 -3.38 -6.06
C LEU A 74 26.92 -1.84 -5.99
N GLY A 75 26.90 -1.24 -4.78
CA GLY A 75 27.22 0.18 -4.63
C GLY A 75 26.45 0.91 -3.55
N ARG A 76 26.70 2.23 -3.46
CA ARG A 76 26.08 3.19 -2.52
C ARG A 76 24.60 3.44 -2.83
N ASP A 77 23.80 2.42 -3.10
CA ASP A 77 22.36 2.64 -3.21
C ASP A 77 21.80 2.86 -1.81
N ARG A 78 21.21 4.04 -1.64
CA ARG A 78 20.54 4.42 -0.40
C ARG A 78 19.32 3.51 -0.25
N PRO A 79 19.06 2.99 0.96
CA PRO A 79 17.86 2.21 1.23
C PRO A 79 16.61 3.03 0.87
N GLY A 80 16.00 2.67 -0.26
CA GLY A 80 14.84 3.33 -0.82
C GLY A 80 13.55 2.62 -0.43
N LEU A 81 12.43 3.32 -0.52
CA LEU A 81 11.10 2.75 -0.30
C LEU A 81 10.90 1.52 -1.20
N ALA A 82 10.63 0.38 -0.58
CA ALA A 82 10.49 -0.91 -1.27
C ALA A 82 9.03 -1.39 -1.28
N SER A 83 8.26 -1.02 -0.26
CA SER A 83 6.90 -1.49 -0.08
C SER A 83 6.04 -0.48 0.65
N VAL A 84 4.79 -0.40 0.23
CA VAL A 84 3.72 0.35 0.88
C VAL A 84 2.56 -0.59 1.11
N VAL A 85 2.05 -0.60 2.33
CA VAL A 85 0.87 -1.36 2.73
C VAL A 85 -0.18 -0.38 3.21
N LEU A 86 -1.38 -0.47 2.65
CA LEU A 86 -2.57 0.23 3.12
C LEU A 86 -3.51 -0.79 3.72
N ALA A 87 -3.90 -0.59 4.96
CA ALA A 87 -4.85 -1.43 5.65
C ALA A 87 -5.99 -0.60 6.23
N ARG A 88 -7.16 -1.21 6.39
CA ARG A 88 -8.22 -0.62 7.23
C ARG A 88 -7.75 -0.61 8.68
N CYS A 89 -7.97 0.51 9.36
CA CYS A 89 -7.83 0.54 10.81
C CYS A 89 -8.68 -0.57 11.44
N ARG A 90 -8.18 -1.20 12.51
CA ARG A 90 -8.89 -2.32 13.16
C ARG A 90 -10.29 -1.92 13.61
N GLU A 91 -10.46 -0.68 14.04
CA GLU A 91 -11.72 -0.08 14.47
C GLU A 91 -12.70 0.13 13.30
N SER A 92 -12.18 0.23 12.07
CA SER A 92 -12.94 0.45 10.82
C SER A 92 -13.26 -0.85 10.08
N LEU A 93 -12.89 -2.03 10.62
CA LEU A 93 -13.16 -3.32 9.97
C LEU A 93 -14.65 -3.62 9.77
N ALA A 94 -15.53 -2.94 10.52
CA ALA A 94 -16.98 -3.07 10.44
C ALA A 94 -17.63 -2.33 9.25
N GLY A 95 -16.88 -1.57 8.42
CA GLY A 95 -17.46 -0.82 7.32
C GLY A 95 -16.44 -0.34 6.26
N PRO A 96 -16.91 0.39 5.24
CA PRO A 96 -16.03 0.97 4.22
C PRO A 96 -15.12 2.05 4.83
N SER A 97 -13.93 2.22 4.25
CA SER A 97 -13.05 3.34 4.58
C SER A 97 -13.69 4.67 4.18
N ALA A 98 -13.48 5.74 4.96
CA ALA A 98 -13.94 7.09 4.59
C ALA A 98 -13.08 7.69 3.46
N VAL A 99 -11.91 7.12 3.21
CA VAL A 99 -10.99 7.53 2.14
C VAL A 99 -10.86 6.41 1.11
N PRO A 100 -11.18 6.68 -0.16
CA PRO A 100 -11.06 5.67 -1.21
C PRO A 100 -9.59 5.35 -1.50
N VAL A 101 -9.32 4.05 -1.73
CA VAL A 101 -8.04 3.52 -2.20
C VAL A 101 -8.27 2.95 -3.59
N VAL A 102 -7.79 3.64 -4.60
CA VAL A 102 -8.16 3.41 -5.99
C VAL A 102 -7.05 2.67 -6.74
N LEU A 103 -7.42 1.58 -7.39
CA LEU A 103 -6.61 0.90 -8.42
C LEU A 103 -7.45 0.84 -9.70
N ASP A 104 -6.95 1.44 -10.78
CA ASP A 104 -7.64 1.51 -12.07
C ASP A 104 -9.11 1.96 -11.99
N GLY A 105 -9.36 2.97 -11.16
CA GLY A 105 -10.70 3.54 -10.94
C GLY A 105 -11.60 2.77 -9.96
N ILE A 106 -11.14 1.62 -9.44
CA ILE A 106 -11.89 0.79 -8.50
C ILE A 106 -11.48 1.13 -7.06
N ASP A 107 -12.43 1.53 -6.22
CA ASP A 107 -12.19 1.71 -4.79
C ASP A 107 -12.13 0.35 -4.06
N LEU A 108 -10.91 -0.07 -3.73
CA LEU A 108 -10.60 -1.35 -3.11
C LEU A 108 -11.22 -1.51 -1.71
N PHE A 109 -11.50 -0.42 -0.99
CA PHE A 109 -12.15 -0.46 0.33
C PHE A 109 -13.60 0.04 0.34
N GLY A 110 -14.12 0.44 -0.82
CA GLY A 110 -15.48 0.95 -0.99
C GLY A 110 -16.52 -0.12 -1.31
N TYR A 111 -16.09 -1.29 -1.81
CA TYR A 111 -16.96 -2.40 -2.22
C TYR A 111 -16.60 -3.72 -1.52
N PRO A 112 -17.55 -4.65 -1.34
CA PRO A 112 -17.26 -5.99 -0.84
C PRO A 112 -16.15 -6.67 -1.66
N ALA A 113 -15.26 -7.40 -0.99
CA ALA A 113 -14.10 -7.99 -1.65
C ALA A 113 -14.47 -8.92 -2.81
N ALA A 114 -15.58 -9.65 -2.70
CA ALA A 114 -16.05 -10.50 -3.79
C ALA A 114 -16.33 -9.71 -5.08
N GLU A 115 -16.92 -8.52 -4.97
CA GLU A 115 -17.17 -7.65 -6.13
C GLU A 115 -15.87 -7.06 -6.67
N VAL A 116 -14.97 -6.60 -5.80
CA VAL A 116 -13.67 -6.05 -6.22
C VAL A 116 -12.84 -7.11 -6.95
N LEU A 117 -12.76 -8.32 -6.40
CA LEU A 117 -12.01 -9.42 -6.99
C LEU A 117 -12.60 -9.85 -8.34
N ASP A 118 -13.94 -9.91 -8.47
CA ASP A 118 -14.62 -10.22 -9.73
C ASP A 118 -14.31 -9.19 -10.82
N VAL A 119 -14.40 -7.90 -10.52
CA VAL A 119 -14.06 -6.83 -11.49
C VAL A 119 -12.58 -6.89 -11.89
N LEU A 120 -11.69 -7.23 -10.97
CA LEU A 120 -10.26 -7.40 -11.24
C LEU A 120 -9.93 -8.76 -11.92
N GLY A 121 -10.92 -9.64 -12.11
CA GLY A 121 -10.71 -10.97 -12.69
C GLY A 121 -9.86 -11.91 -11.80
N LEU A 122 -9.93 -11.71 -10.48
CA LEU A 122 -9.17 -12.47 -9.48
C LEU A 122 -10.06 -13.58 -8.88
N ASP A 123 -9.60 -14.82 -8.96
CA ASP A 123 -10.21 -15.91 -8.20
C ASP A 123 -9.90 -15.73 -6.70
N ALA A 124 -10.91 -15.91 -5.85
CA ALA A 124 -10.86 -15.60 -4.41
C ALA A 124 -9.58 -16.14 -3.72
N PRO A 125 -8.90 -15.34 -2.87
CA PRO A 125 -7.52 -15.61 -2.52
C PRO A 125 -7.39 -16.74 -1.50
N SER A 126 -6.50 -17.70 -1.80
CA SER A 126 -5.81 -18.47 -0.78
C SER A 126 -4.86 -17.56 -0.01
N LEU A 127 -4.88 -17.73 1.32
CA LEU A 127 -4.08 -17.04 2.34
C LEU A 127 -2.79 -16.40 1.82
N GLY A 128 -2.67 -15.07 2.00
CA GLY A 128 -1.52 -14.27 1.62
C GLY A 128 -0.20 -14.85 2.14
N VAL A 129 0.57 -15.41 1.21
CA VAL A 129 1.98 -15.73 1.41
C VAL A 129 2.79 -14.62 0.71
N PRO A 130 3.79 -14.02 1.35
CA PRO A 130 4.62 -13.01 0.71
C PRO A 130 5.24 -13.56 -0.58
N GLY A 131 5.08 -12.83 -1.69
CA GLY A 131 5.70 -13.15 -2.98
C GLY A 131 4.90 -14.10 -3.88
N LEU A 132 3.65 -14.46 -3.52
CA LEU A 132 2.78 -15.20 -4.43
C LEU A 132 2.13 -14.21 -5.42
N ALA A 133 2.43 -14.34 -6.71
CA ALA A 133 1.67 -13.66 -7.76
C ALA A 133 0.22 -14.16 -7.71
N VAL A 134 -0.73 -13.24 -7.51
CA VAL A 134 -2.16 -13.56 -7.54
C VAL A 134 -2.60 -13.59 -9.00
N PRO A 135 -3.15 -14.71 -9.51
CA PRO A 135 -3.68 -14.79 -10.87
C PRO A 135 -4.69 -13.65 -11.12
N GLY A 136 -4.52 -12.92 -12.22
CA GLY A 136 -5.33 -11.76 -12.61
C GLY A 136 -4.78 -10.39 -12.17
N LEU A 137 -3.68 -10.35 -11.39
CA LEU A 137 -2.86 -9.15 -11.22
C LEU A 137 -1.69 -9.08 -12.22
N ASP A 138 -1.76 -9.79 -13.35
CA ASP A 138 -0.67 -9.90 -14.33
C ASP A 138 -0.26 -8.54 -14.95
N GLY A 139 -1.16 -7.55 -14.93
CA GLY A 139 -0.87 -6.16 -15.32
C GLY A 139 -0.31 -5.27 -14.20
N TYR A 140 -0.25 -5.78 -12.96
CA TYR A 140 0.08 -5.03 -11.74
C TYR A 140 1.21 -5.74 -10.96
N PRO A 141 2.42 -5.84 -11.52
CA PRO A 141 3.53 -6.49 -10.83
C PRO A 141 3.80 -5.81 -9.48
N GLY A 142 3.94 -6.63 -8.43
CA GLY A 142 4.21 -6.17 -7.07
C GLY A 142 2.97 -5.74 -6.27
N VAL A 143 1.76 -5.79 -6.83
CA VAL A 143 0.52 -5.56 -6.08
C VAL A 143 0.03 -6.86 -5.45
N GLY A 144 -0.36 -6.81 -4.18
CA GLY A 144 -0.95 -7.92 -3.44
C GLY A 144 -2.18 -7.47 -2.66
N LEU A 145 -3.24 -8.30 -2.68
CA LEU A 145 -4.51 -8.02 -1.99
C LEU A 145 -4.78 -9.09 -0.94
N SER A 146 -5.30 -8.69 0.22
CA SER A 146 -5.65 -9.61 1.30
C SER A 146 -7.02 -9.28 1.91
N VAL A 147 -7.81 -10.32 2.12
CA VAL A 147 -9.18 -10.27 2.65
C VAL A 147 -9.21 -10.96 4.01
N ALA A 148 -9.79 -10.30 5.02
CA ALA A 148 -9.90 -10.86 6.36
C ALA A 148 -10.95 -11.98 6.47
N LEU A 149 -12.08 -11.89 5.76
CA LEU A 149 -13.16 -12.87 5.79
C LEU A 149 -13.93 -12.97 4.44
N PRO A 150 -14.53 -14.13 4.11
CA PRO A 150 -15.44 -14.23 2.97
C PRO A 150 -16.61 -13.24 3.11
N GLY A 151 -16.89 -12.48 2.04
CA GLY A 151 -17.97 -11.49 2.01
C GLY A 151 -17.68 -10.17 2.72
N SER A 152 -16.47 -9.95 3.27
CA SER A 152 -16.06 -8.65 3.81
C SER A 152 -15.44 -7.77 2.73
N TYR A 153 -15.23 -6.49 3.03
CA TYR A 153 -14.33 -5.63 2.26
C TYR A 153 -12.87 -6.13 2.36
N LEU A 154 -12.01 -5.71 1.44
CA LEU A 154 -10.56 -5.91 1.57
C LEU A 154 -10.08 -5.37 2.92
N SER A 155 -9.09 -6.01 3.53
CA SER A 155 -8.51 -5.55 4.80
C SER A 155 -7.14 -4.92 4.62
N GLU A 156 -6.40 -5.41 3.63
CA GLU A 156 -5.03 -4.98 3.35
C GLU A 156 -4.76 -5.02 1.84
N VAL A 157 -4.04 -4.00 1.38
CA VAL A 157 -3.49 -3.90 0.03
C VAL A 157 -2.00 -3.58 0.17
N ARG A 158 -1.16 -4.33 -0.51
CA ARG A 158 0.29 -4.15 -0.57
C ARG A 158 0.71 -3.78 -1.98
N ILE A 159 1.65 -2.86 -2.08
CA ILE A 159 2.31 -2.49 -3.32
C ILE A 159 3.81 -2.55 -3.06
N SER A 160 4.55 -3.30 -3.88
CA SER A 160 6.00 -3.47 -3.80
C SER A 160 6.65 -3.17 -5.16
N ALA A 161 7.91 -2.73 -5.14
CA ALA A 161 8.76 -2.62 -6.32
C ALA A 161 9.68 -3.83 -6.49
#